data_AF-A0A6N3J8F1-F1
#
_entry.id   AF-A0A6N3J8F1-F1
#
_cell.length_a   1.000
_cell.length_b   1.000
_cell.length_c   1.000
_cell.angle_alpha   90.00
_cell.angle_beta   90.00
_cell.angle_gamma   90.00
#
_symmetry.space_group_name_H-M   'P 1'
#
loop_
_entity.id
_entity.type
_entity.pdbx_description
1 polymer ?
#
loop_
_entity_poly.entity_id
_entity_poly.type
_entity_poly.pdbx_seq_one_letter_code
_entity_poly.pdbx_strand_id
1 'polypeptide(L)' 'MIMNLTPIDDESADFAEAIKQKIVEFNQAHWQGLSRKNLGLKLQDPEGKLLAGISGKTFGNWFLIDYL' A
#
# COMPACT_ATOMS: atom_id res chain seq x y z
N MET A 1 21.29 29.20 -9.66
CA MET A 1 22.14 28.00 -9.50
C MET A 1 21.45 26.86 -10.23
N ILE A 2 22.16 26.15 -11.10
CA ILE A 2 21.64 24.93 -11.75
C ILE A 2 21.92 23.77 -10.80
N MET A 3 20.89 23.02 -10.43
CA MET A 3 21.03 21.84 -9.58
C MET A 3 21.29 20.64 -10.49
N ASN A 4 22.51 20.10 -10.46
CA ASN A 4 22.85 18.89 -11.19
C ASN A 4 22.37 17.68 -10.38
N LEU A 5 21.45 16.91 -10.96
CA LEU A 5 20.94 15.67 -10.39
C LEU A 5 21.64 14.49 -11.05
N THR A 6 22.06 13.52 -10.23
CA THR A 6 22.64 12.26 -10.70
C THR A 6 21.76 11.11 -10.21
N PRO A 7 21.26 10.23 -11.10
CA PRO A 7 20.54 9.03 -10.68
C PRO A 7 21.51 8.05 -10.03
N ILE A 8 21.05 7.38 -8.97
CA ILE A 8 21.78 6.34 -8.24
C ILE A 8 20.83 5.16 -8.10
N ASP A 9 21.28 3.97 -8.45
CA ASP A 9 20.54 2.73 -8.25
C ASP A 9 20.70 2.28 -6.79
N ASP A 10 19.58 2.04 -6.11
CA ASP A 10 19.54 1.55 -4.73
C ASP A 10 18.36 0.58 -4.57
N GLU A 11 18.69 -0.70 -4.42
CA GLU A 11 17.73 -1.80 -4.25
C GLU A 11 17.57 -2.19 -2.78
N SER A 12 18.11 -1.42 -1.84
CA SER A 12 18.04 -1.76 -0.42
C SER A 12 16.63 -1.61 0.15
N ALA A 13 16.27 -2.51 1.06
CA ALA A 13 15.00 -2.43 1.79
C ALA A 13 14.90 -1.14 2.61
N ASP A 14 16.01 -0.66 3.16
CA ASP A 14 16.08 0.57 3.94
C ASP A 14 15.74 1.80 3.09
N PHE A 15 16.28 1.88 1.87
CA PHE A 15 15.92 2.93 0.92
C PHE A 15 14.43 2.87 0.56
N ALA A 16 13.93 1.68 0.21
CA ALA A 16 12.52 1.49 -0.13
C ALA A 16 11.59 1.95 1.01
N GLU A 17 11.90 1.60 2.26
CA GLU A 17 11.11 2.01 3.43
C GLU A 17 11.22 3.52 3.68
N ALA A 18 12.42 4.11 3.55
CA ALA A 18 12.62 5.54 3.73
C ALA A 18 11.82 6.37 2.71
N ILE A 19 11.81 5.96 1.44
CA ILE A 19 11.02 6.62 0.39
C ILE A 19 9.53 6.47 0.66
N LYS A 20 9.07 5.26 1.00
CA LYS A 20 7.67 5.00 1.37
C LYS A 20 7.21 5.92 2.51
N GLN A 21 8.02 6.07 3.55
CA GLN A 21 7.67 6.91 4.70
C GLN A 21 7.52 8.38 4.31
N LYS A 22 8.43 8.93 3.48
CA LYS A 22 8.31 10.31 2.96
C LYS A 22 7.04 10.51 2.15
N ILE A 23 6.65 9.53 1.32
CA ILE A 23 5.41 9.58 0.54
C ILE A 23 4.19 9.57 1.47
N VAL A 24 4.20 8.73 2.51
CA VAL A 24 3.12 8.66 3.49
C VAL A 24 2.95 10.00 4.22
N GLU A 25 4.04 10.59 4.70
CA GLU A 25 4.04 11.89 5.38
C GLU A 25 3.48 13.00 4.47
N PHE A 26 3.96 13.07 3.22
CA PHE A 26 3.44 14.03 2.25
C PHE A 26 1.94 13.84 2.02
N ASN A 27 1.49 12.60 1.77
CA ASN A 27 0.07 12.33 1.50
C ASN A 27 -0.82 12.63 2.70
N GLN A 28 -0.41 12.30 3.93
CA GLN A 28 -1.17 12.58 5.14
C GLN A 28 -1.46 14.08 5.31
N ALA A 29 -0.47 14.93 5.02
CA ALA A 29 -0.63 16.38 5.13
C ALA A 29 -1.63 16.95 4.10
N HIS A 30 -1.70 16.36 2.91
CA HIS A 30 -2.46 16.92 1.78
C HIS A 30 -3.83 16.24 1.56
N TRP A 31 -4.00 14.98 1.95
CA TRP A 31 -5.16 14.14 1.59
C TRP A 31 -5.96 13.78 2.83
N GLN A 32 -6.37 14.82 3.57
CA GLN A 32 -7.11 14.67 4.83
C GLN A 32 -8.42 13.90 4.61
N GLY A 33 -8.63 12.85 5.42
CA GLY A 33 -9.83 12.01 5.36
C GLY A 33 -9.71 10.76 4.47
N LEU A 34 -8.67 10.65 3.64
CA LEU A 34 -8.39 9.40 2.92
C LEU A 34 -7.65 8.42 3.83
N SER A 35 -8.32 7.31 4.14
CA SER A 35 -7.78 6.23 4.98
C SER A 35 -7.65 4.94 4.18
N ARG A 36 -6.59 4.18 4.47
CA ARG A 36 -6.48 2.81 3.97
C ARG A 36 -7.43 1.92 4.76
N LYS A 37 -8.26 1.14 4.07
CA LYS A 37 -9.17 0.18 4.71
C LYS A 37 -8.90 -1.22 4.18
N ASN A 38 -8.84 -2.20 5.08
CA ASN A 38 -8.80 -3.60 4.66
C ASN A 38 -10.17 -3.96 4.05
N LEU A 39 -10.15 -4.69 2.95
CA LEU A 39 -11.34 -5.21 2.30
C LEU A 39 -11.06 -6.63 1.81
N GLY A 40 -12.03 -7.53 1.97
CA GLY A 40 -11.90 -8.89 1.49
C GLY A 40 -13.21 -9.65 1.58
N LEU A 41 -13.25 -10.77 0.88
CA LEU A 41 -14.34 -11.74 0.92
C LEU A 41 -13.75 -13.12 1.17
N LYS A 42 -14.48 -13.93 1.95
CA LYS A 42 -14.10 -15.33 2.21
C LYS A 42 -15.27 -16.26 1.88
N LEU A 43 -14.93 -17.45 1.42
CA LEU A 43 -15.83 -18.59 1.29
C LEU A 43 -15.59 -19.52 2.48
N GLN A 44 -16.66 -19.94 3.16
CA GLN A 44 -16.61 -20.89 4.27
C GLN A 44 -17.52 -22.10 4.00
N ASP A 45 -17.17 -23.26 4.53
CA ASP A 45 -18.08 -24.40 4.64
C ASP A 45 -19.13 -24.17 5.75
N PRO A 46 -20.16 -25.03 5.87
CA PRO A 46 -21.18 -24.91 6.92
C PRO A 46 -20.63 -24.93 8.36
N GLU A 47 -19.48 -25.57 8.58
CA GLU A 47 -18.77 -25.64 9.85
C GLU A 47 -17.89 -24.40 10.11
N GLY A 48 -17.80 -23.48 9.16
CA GLY A 48 -17.06 -22.22 9.26
C GLY A 48 -15.59 -22.30 8.86
N LYS A 49 -15.11 -23.42 8.32
CA LYS A 49 -13.74 -23.55 7.79
C LYS A 49 -13.56 -22.67 6.57
N LEU A 50 -12.45 -21.94 6.50
CA LEU A 50 -12.07 -21.14 5.33
C LEU A 50 -11.74 -22.05 4.14
N LEU A 51 -12.44 -21.87 3.03
CA LEU A 51 -12.22 -22.63 1.79
C LEU A 51 -11.43 -21.82 0.75
N ALA A 52 -11.74 -20.54 0.63
CA ALA A 52 -11.10 -19.61 -0.31
C ALA A 52 -11.32 -18.17 0.14
N GLY A 53 -10.60 -17.22 -0.45
CA GLY A 53 -10.84 -15.81 -0.22
C GLY A 53 -10.04 -14.89 -1.14
N ILE A 54 -10.41 -13.61 -1.10
CA ILE A 54 -9.68 -12.49 -1.66
C ILE A 54 -9.49 -11.45 -0.55
N SER A 55 -8.30 -10.90 -0.42
CA SER A 55 -8.00 -9.82 0.51
C SER A 55 -7.25 -8.70 -0.19
N GLY A 56 -7.30 -7.52 0.41
CA GLY A 56 -6.65 -6.35 -0.11
C GLY A 56 -6.92 -5.11 0.72
N LYS A 57 -6.56 -3.97 0.17
CA LYS A 57 -6.69 -2.66 0.81
C LYS A 57 -7.29 -1.66 -0.16
N THR A 58 -8.25 -0.86 0.30
CA THR A 58 -8.76 0.27 -0.46
C THR A 58 -8.09 1.57 -0.05
N PHE A 59 -7.84 2.45 -1.01
CA PHE A 59 -7.35 3.81 -0.80
C PHE A 59 -7.68 4.68 -2.01
N GLY A 60 -8.25 5.86 -1.81
CA GLY A 60 -8.50 6.82 -2.90
C GLY A 60 -9.31 6.25 -4.08
N ASN A 61 -10.36 5.46 -3.81
CA ASN A 61 -11.18 4.73 -4.79
C ASN A 61 -10.47 3.61 -5.57
N TRP A 62 -9.26 3.23 -5.16
CA TRP A 62 -8.56 2.04 -5.66
C TRP A 62 -8.75 0.86 -4.72
N PHE A 63 -8.71 -0.36 -5.26
CA PHE A 63 -8.60 -1.61 -4.52
C PHE A 63 -7.33 -2.35 -4.94
N LEU A 64 -6.38 -2.47 -4.01
CA LEU A 64 -5.16 -3.24 -4.17
C LEU A 64 -5.38 -4.63 -3.59
N ILE A 65 -5.27 -5.67 -4.41
CA ILE A 65 -5.35 -7.07 -3.99
C ILE A 65 -4.00 -7.47 -3.36
N ASP A 66 -4.03 -8.14 -2.20
CA ASP A 66 -2.81 -8.65 -1.56
C ASP A 66 -2.17 -9.78 -2.41
N TYR A 67 -0.83 -9.84 -2.45
CA TYR A 67 -0.03 -10.84 -3.19
C TYR A 67 -0.12 -10.77 -4.73
N LEU A 68 -0.33 -9.59 -5.30
CA LEU A 68 0.08 -9.28 -6.69
C LEU A 68 1.49 -8.70 -6.74
#